data_AF-A0A925MWD8-F1
#
_entry.id   AF-A0A925MWD8-F1
#
_cell.length_a   1.000
_cell.length_b   1.000
_cell.length_c   1.000
_cell.angle_alpha   90.00
_cell.angle_beta   90.00
_cell.angle_gamma   90.00
#
_symmetry.space_group_name_H-M   'P 1'
#
loop_
_entity.id
_entity.type
_entity.pdbx_description
1 polymer ?
#
loop_
_entity_poly.entity_id
_entity_poly.type
_entity_poly.pdbx_seq_one_letter_code
_entity_poly.pdbx_strand_id
1 'polypeptide(L)' 'MPDSPSSALLKDAPDFIPVPLARARYDGWLPARQRMFIAALSATGTVDAAARAVGMSRMSAYKLRRRPG' A
#
# COMPACT_ATOMS: atom_id res chain seq x y z
N MET A 1 18.09 3.86 -13.83
CA MET A 1 16.66 3.69 -13.52
C MET A 1 16.50 2.31 -12.91
N PRO A 2 16.31 2.13 -11.59
CA PRO A 2 15.98 0.81 -11.06
C PRO A 2 14.51 0.53 -11.35
N ASP A 3 14.25 -0.68 -11.83
CA ASP A 3 12.93 -1.19 -12.14
C ASP A 3 11.96 -0.96 -10.97
N SER A 4 10.96 -0.11 -11.20
CA SER A 4 9.84 0.04 -10.28
C SER A 4 9.05 -1.26 -10.24
N PRO A 5 8.97 -1.98 -9.10
CA PRO A 5 8.09 -3.14 -8.96
C PRO A 5 6.59 -2.74 -8.97
N SER A 6 6.29 -1.44 -9.11
CA SER A 6 4.96 -0.84 -8.90
C SER A 6 3.90 -1.22 -9.94
N SER A 7 4.27 -1.59 -11.16
CA SER A 7 3.28 -1.81 -12.22
C SER A 7 2.68 -3.22 -12.18
N ALA A 8 3.47 -4.23 -11.80
CA ALA A 8 3.04 -5.63 -11.85
C ALA A 8 2.10 -6.01 -10.71
N LEU A 9 2.23 -5.40 -9.53
CA LEU A 9 1.36 -5.69 -8.37
C LEU A 9 -0.03 -5.02 -8.46
N LEU A 10 -0.19 -4.04 -9.36
CA LEU A 10 -1.46 -3.35 -9.56
C LEU A 10 -2.48 -4.20 -10.31
N LYS A 11 -2.04 -5.16 -11.13
CA LYS A 11 -2.90 -6.05 -11.93
C LYS A 11 -3.54 -7.19 -11.10
N ASP A 12 -2.89 -7.57 -9.99
CA ASP A 12 -3.30 -8.66 -9.11
C ASP A 12 -3.89 -8.14 -7.78
N ALA A 13 -4.19 -6.84 -7.70
CA ALA A 13 -4.75 -6.27 -6.49
C ALA A 13 -6.22 -6.73 -6.33
N PRO A 14 -6.60 -7.29 -5.17
CA PRO A 14 -8.01 -7.62 -4.91
C PRO A 14 -8.88 -6.36 -4.97
N ASP A 15 -10.19 -6.53 -5.20
CA ASP A 15 -11.20 -5.46 -5.17
C ASP A 15 -11.24 -4.79 -3.79
N PHE A 16 -10.29 -3.89 -3.58
CA PHE A 16 -10.12 -3.12 -2.37
C PHE A 16 -10.48 -1.68 -2.68
N ILE A 17 -11.55 -1.20 -2.03
CA ILE A 17 -11.93 0.21 -2.08
C ILE A 17 -10.85 1.00 -1.33
N PRO A 18 -10.04 1.83 -2.01
CA PRO A 18 -8.98 2.58 -1.36
C PRO A 18 -9.60 3.56 -0.36
N VAL A 19 -9.04 3.60 0.86
CA VAL A 19 -9.45 4.57 1.87
C VAL A 19 -9.27 5.96 1.28
N PRO A 20 -10.30 6.83 1.28
CA PRO A 20 -10.17 8.18 0.78
C PRO A 20 -9.20 8.98 1.65
N LEU A 21 -8.12 9.48 1.05
CA LEU A 21 -7.21 10.39 1.72
C LEU A 21 -7.68 11.83 1.50
N ALA A 22 -7.91 12.57 2.58
CA ALA A 22 -8.18 14.01 2.54
C ALA A 22 -7.07 14.84 1.87
N ARG A 23 -5.86 14.28 1.70
CA ARG A 23 -4.75 14.92 0.99
C ARG A 23 -3.95 13.88 0.20
N ALA A 24 -4.06 13.92 -1.12
CA ALA A 24 -3.21 13.14 -2.02
C ALA A 24 -1.80 13.77 -2.03
N ARG A 25 -0.92 13.27 -1.16
CA ARG A 25 0.51 13.57 -1.28
C ARG A 25 1.17 12.49 -2.13
N TYR A 26 2.09 12.87 -3.02
CA TYR A 26 2.83 11.97 -3.90
C TYR A 26 3.58 10.86 -3.12
N ASP A 27 4.03 11.18 -1.92
CA ASP A 27 4.72 10.28 -0.99
C ASP A 27 3.77 9.56 -0.02
N GLY A 28 2.47 9.83 -0.09
CA GLY A 28 1.47 9.33 0.83
C GLY A 28 0.91 7.96 0.47
N TRP A 29 -0.08 7.52 1.24
CA TRP A 29 -0.84 6.29 0.98
C TRP A 29 -1.80 6.44 -0.20
N LEU A 30 -1.25 6.66 -1.40
CA LEU A 30 -2.02 6.73 -2.64
C LEU A 30 -2.81 5.43 -2.86
N PRO A 31 -3.94 5.49 -3.58
CA PRO A 31 -4.75 4.30 -3.90
C PRO A 31 -3.95 3.13 -4.49
N ALA A 32 -2.96 3.43 -5.34
CA ALA A 32 -2.04 2.44 -5.89
C ALA A 32 -1.19 1.76 -4.80
N ARG A 33 -0.63 2.52 -3.86
CA ARG A 33 0.18 1.98 -2.76
C ARG A 33 -0.66 1.16 -1.78
N GLN A 34 -1.91 1.54 -1.54
CA GLN A 34 -2.83 0.75 -0.72
C GLN A 34 -3.08 -0.61 -1.35
N ARG A 35 -3.39 -0.64 -2.66
CA ARG A 35 -3.56 -1.87 -3.42
C ARG A 35 -2.30 -2.75 -3.41
N MET A 36 -1.14 -2.16 -3.67
CA MET A 36 0.14 -2.87 -3.58
C MET A 36 0.42 -3.41 -2.18
N PHE A 37 0.02 -2.69 -1.13
CA PHE A 37 0.22 -3.13 0.25
C PHE A 37 -0.67 -4.33 0.57
N ILE A 38 -1.92 -4.35 0.11
CA ILE A 38 -2.80 -5.52 0.27
C ILE A 38 -2.27 -6.71 -0.53
N ALA A 39 -1.81 -6.49 -1.77
CA ALA A 39 -1.18 -7.55 -2.57
C ALA A 39 0.08 -8.12 -1.86
N ALA A 40 0.95 -7.24 -1.37
CA ALA A 40 2.15 -7.65 -0.62
C ALA A 40 1.81 -8.32 0.70
N LEU A 41 0.75 -7.89 1.39
CA LEU A 41 0.26 -8.52 2.61
C LEU A 41 -0.27 -9.93 2.35
N SER A 42 -0.99 -10.13 1.25
CA SER A 42 -1.46 -11.45 0.82
C SER A 42 -0.31 -12.40 0.48
N ALA A 43 0.78 -11.89 -0.08
CA ALA A 43 1.96 -12.70 -0.43
C ALA A 43 2.87 -12.99 0.77
N THR A 44 3.04 -12.04 1.69
CA THR A 44 4.02 -12.14 2.79
C THR A 44 3.44 -12.55 4.13
N GLY A 45 2.12 -12.41 4.33
CA GLY A 45 1.43 -12.70 5.59
C GLY A 45 1.77 -11.77 6.76
N THR A 46 2.66 -10.78 6.57
CA THR A 46 3.09 -9.87 7.65
C THR A 46 3.06 -8.41 7.24
N VAL A 47 2.56 -7.56 8.14
CA VAL A 47 2.42 -6.11 7.91
C VAL A 47 3.78 -5.42 7.73
N ASP A 48 4.83 -5.90 8.41
CA ASP A 48 6.17 -5.32 8.32
C ASP A 48 6.79 -5.53 6.92
N ALA A 49 6.77 -6.77 6.43
CA ALA A 49 7.27 -7.11 5.11
C ALA A 49 6.45 -6.41 4.01
N ALA A 50 5.13 -6.40 4.12
CA ALA A 50 4.25 -5.73 3.17
C ALA A 50 4.48 -4.21 3.12
N ALA A 51 4.65 -3.56 4.28
CA ALA A 51 4.93 -2.12 4.33
C ALA A 51 6.28 -1.79 3.67
N ARG A 52 7.32 -2.58 3.97
CA ARG A 52 8.64 -2.44 3.35
C ARG A 52 8.59 -2.63 1.83
N ALA A 53 7.82 -3.61 1.36
CA ALA A 53 7.65 -3.88 -0.08
C ALA A 53 7.05 -2.70 -0.86
N VAL A 54 6.25 -1.85 -0.22
CA VAL A 54 5.66 -0.64 -0.83
C VAL A 54 6.40 0.66 -0.47
N GLY A 55 7.59 0.56 0.14
CA GLY A 55 8.38 1.72 0.56
C GLY A 55 7.75 2.52 1.71
N MET A 56 6.95 1.88 2.56
CA MET A 56 6.28 2.50 3.70
C MET A 56 6.76 1.92 5.04
N SER A 57 6.61 2.69 6.11
CA SER A 57 6.87 2.19 7.46
C SER A 57 5.65 1.46 8.03
N ARG A 58 5.88 0.43 8.84
CA ARG A 58 4.85 -0.28 9.61
C ARG A 58 3.96 0.70 10.41
N MET A 59 4.56 1.72 11.01
CA MET A 59 3.82 2.76 11.76
C MET A 59 2.88 3.55 10.86
N SER A 60 3.29 3.90 9.64
CA SER A 60 2.43 4.59 8.67
C SER A 60 1.28 3.70 8.19
N ALA A 61 1.50 2.39 8.03
CA ALA A 61 0.46 1.41 7.69
C ALA A 61 -0.61 1.32 8.79
N TYR A 62 -0.20 1.28 10.07
CA TYR A 62 -1.16 1.34 11.17
C TYR A 62 -1.90 2.68 11.26
N LYS A 63 -1.23 3.80 10.94
CA LYS A 63 -1.91 5.11 10.84
C LYS A 63 -2.94 5.09 9.72
N LEU A 64 -2.64 4.48 8.57
CA LEU A 64 -3.62 4.29 7.49
C LEU A 64 -4.80 3.45 7.95
N ARG A 65 -4.57 2.28 8.56
CA ARG A 65 -5.63 1.39 9.07
C ARG A 65 -6.55 2.08 10.09
N ARG A 66 -6.02 3.05 10.86
CA ARG A 66 -6.79 3.82 11.85
C ARG A 66 -7.57 4.98 11.26
N ARG A 67 -7.40 5.32 9.98
CA ARG A 67 -8.21 6.36 9.35
C ARG A 67 -9.63 5.82 9.17
N PRO A 68 -10.65 6.67 9.39
CA PRO A 68 -12.02 6.32 9.01
C PRO A 68 -12.02 6.02 7.50
N GLY A 69 -12.50 4.84 7.15
CA GLY A 69 -12.78 4.41 5.78
C GLY A 69 -14.22 4.77 5.41
#